data_AF-A0A846CN74-F1
#
_entry.id   AF-A0A846CN74-F1
#
_cell.length_a   1.000
_cell.length_b   1.000
_cell.length_c   1.000
_cell.angle_alpha   90.00
_cell.angle_beta   90.00
_cell.angle_gamma   90.00
#
_symmetry.space_group_name_H-M   'P 1'
#
loop_
_entity.id
_entity.type
_entity.pdbx_description
1 polymer ?
#
loop_
_entity_poly.entity_id
_entity_poly.type
_entity_poly.pdbx_seq_one_letter_code
_entity_poly.pdbx_strand_id
1 'polypeptide(L)'
;MELLQILQDIASNVKVKPSVFLVSYHNYESPPIIDDVIKQLQKLPQEVQDKYLSSLLCNLIYDIYYSGLLGLEKKQAVKKDYQIGSKNTAFEIDWEFYQQLHDNNTGKGTFIPGHRVLRQETDGSLAVERLGVTLHIQPSRDLELADPLPAVGDLVAVWCPSSTIERGFYNAIGDVGIYPESPSVFVYFNFSPEGAVTVMKNLTTGLNAAKVSFNFLVSYNPYNYGRYDSGFLIFRRDNYNLIRQVLQAVYSESQPNFQTQVPLFTKALAPGLSLAESPQQQFILFENLGMNRCQIVANALLEAHQNGDESPEARMKYIIQHFEQMGIDLERPYLNPGSEDIYTPLDVTNGVTVN
;
A
#
# COMPACT_ATOMS: atom_id res chain seq x y z
N MET A 1 -14.19 18.04 -6.23
CA MET A 1 -13.82 19.42 -5.81
C MET A 1 -12.58 19.45 -4.93
N GLU A 2 -12.47 18.58 -3.92
CA GLU A 2 -11.31 18.56 -3.01
C GLU A 2 -9.98 18.24 -3.71
N LEU A 3 -9.93 17.26 -4.63
CA LEU A 3 -8.68 16.88 -5.30
C LEU A 3 -8.07 18.00 -6.15
N LEU A 4 -8.85 18.69 -6.98
CA LEU A 4 -8.35 19.80 -7.81
C LEU A 4 -7.77 20.92 -6.96
N GLN A 5 -8.36 21.18 -5.79
CA GLN A 5 -7.85 22.17 -4.84
C GLN A 5 -6.51 21.73 -4.24
N ILE A 6 -6.36 20.45 -3.91
CA ILE A 6 -5.09 19.88 -3.43
C ILE A 6 -4.02 19.92 -4.54
N LEU A 7 -4.37 19.59 -5.78
CA LEU A 7 -3.43 19.68 -6.91
C LEU A 7 -3.02 21.13 -7.20
N GLN A 8 -3.94 22.08 -7.10
CA GLN A 8 -3.63 23.51 -7.21
C GLN A 8 -2.70 23.98 -6.10
N ASP A 9 -2.91 23.50 -4.88
CA ASP A 9 -2.05 23.76 -3.73
C ASP A 9 -0.64 23.20 -3.95
N ILE A 10 -0.52 21.95 -4.42
CA ILE A 10 0.76 21.34 -4.83
C ILE A 10 1.46 22.19 -5.89
N ALA A 11 0.75 22.56 -6.97
CA ALA A 11 1.29 23.34 -8.07
C ALA A 11 1.81 24.71 -7.61
N SER A 12 1.15 25.31 -6.62
CA SER A 12 1.46 26.65 -6.11
C SER A 12 2.57 26.65 -5.06
N ASN A 13 2.65 25.62 -4.21
CA ASN A 13 3.44 25.65 -2.98
C ASN A 13 4.63 24.70 -2.96
N VAL A 14 4.71 23.70 -3.84
CA VAL A 14 5.90 22.87 -3.99
C VAL A 14 7.01 23.65 -4.70
N LYS A 15 8.21 23.63 -4.12
CA LYS A 15 9.40 24.30 -4.63
C LYS A 15 10.49 23.28 -4.93
N VAL A 16 11.20 23.50 -6.03
CA VAL A 16 12.33 22.68 -6.47
C VAL A 16 13.57 23.55 -6.51
N LYS A 17 14.66 23.09 -5.88
CA LYS A 17 16.00 23.69 -6.00
C LYS A 17 16.94 22.64 -6.61
N PRO A 18 17.01 22.55 -7.95
CA PRO A 18 17.76 21.49 -8.64
C PRO A 18 19.25 21.48 -8.30
N SER A 19 19.86 22.66 -8.14
CA SER A 19 21.29 22.82 -7.89
C SER A 19 21.78 22.12 -6.61
N VAL A 20 20.89 21.92 -5.64
CA VAL A 20 21.17 21.28 -4.35
C VAL A 20 20.31 20.04 -4.10
N PHE A 21 19.57 19.58 -5.12
CA PHE A 21 18.64 18.45 -5.01
C PHE A 21 17.69 18.55 -3.81
N LEU A 22 17.08 19.72 -3.63
CA LEU A 22 16.15 19.97 -2.53
C LEU A 22 14.74 20.22 -3.07
N VAL A 23 13.75 19.57 -2.45
CA VAL A 23 12.34 19.84 -2.68
C VAL A 23 11.70 20.28 -1.37
N SER A 24 10.75 21.22 -1.44
CA SER A 24 10.08 21.71 -0.24
C SER A 24 8.62 22.08 -0.48
N TYR A 25 7.86 22.09 0.62
CA TYR A 25 6.47 22.48 0.67
C TYR A 25 6.23 23.28 1.95
N HIS A 26 5.84 24.55 1.81
CA HIS A 26 5.77 25.52 2.92
C HIS A 26 7.04 25.50 3.82
N ASN A 27 6.91 25.04 5.07
CA ASN A 27 8.00 24.95 6.05
C ASN A 27 8.61 23.55 6.15
N TYR A 28 8.14 22.60 5.34
CA TYR A 28 8.66 21.25 5.26
C TYR A 28 9.66 21.15 4.11
N GLU A 29 10.89 20.72 4.40
CA GLU A 29 11.92 20.49 3.40
C GLU A 29 12.34 19.02 3.43
N SER A 30 12.65 18.45 2.26
CA SER A 30 13.30 17.14 2.21
C SER A 30 14.60 17.16 3.01
N PRO A 31 15.01 16.05 3.66
CA PRO A 31 16.23 16.01 4.44
C PRO A 31 17.44 16.51 3.63
N PRO A 32 18.28 17.40 4.21
CA PRO A 32 19.42 17.94 3.49
C PRO A 32 20.41 16.83 3.15
N ILE A 33 20.88 16.84 1.90
CA ILE A 33 21.89 15.91 1.41
C ILE A 33 23.27 16.50 1.73
N ILE A 34 24.21 15.65 2.14
CA ILE A 34 25.58 16.08 2.43
C ILE A 34 26.24 16.61 1.14
N ASP A 35 26.95 17.74 1.24
CA ASP A 35 27.57 18.43 0.10
C ASP A 35 28.38 17.53 -0.83
N ASP A 36 29.09 16.54 -0.28
CA ASP A 36 29.88 15.61 -1.10
C ASP A 36 29.00 14.72 -1.97
N VAL A 37 27.82 14.32 -1.50
CA VAL A 37 26.85 13.56 -2.29
C VAL A 37 26.25 14.45 -3.39
N ILE A 38 25.93 15.72 -3.08
CA ILE A 38 25.47 16.69 -4.09
C ILE A 38 26.50 16.82 -5.22
N LYS A 39 27.79 16.98 -4.88
CA LYS A 39 28.87 17.06 -5.88
C LYS A 39 29.00 15.80 -6.72
N GLN A 40 28.70 14.61 -6.18
CA GLN A 40 28.71 13.38 -6.98
C GLN A 40 27.48 13.30 -7.89
N LEU A 41 26.29 13.64 -7.39
CA LEU A 41 25.06 13.67 -8.18
C LEU A 41 25.17 14.63 -9.37
N GLN A 42 25.76 15.82 -9.17
CA GLN A 42 25.99 16.81 -10.24
C GLN A 42 26.93 16.32 -11.35
N LYS A 43 27.76 15.30 -11.10
CA LYS A 43 28.63 14.69 -12.12
C LYS A 43 27.91 13.63 -12.96
N LEU A 44 26.74 13.17 -12.53
CA LEU A 44 25.97 12.16 -13.26
C LEU A 44 25.29 12.80 -14.48
N PRO A 45 24.90 11.99 -15.49
CA PRO A 45 24.13 12.49 -16.62
C PRO A 45 22.85 13.21 -16.17
N GLN A 46 22.43 14.23 -16.92
CA GLN A 46 21.24 15.03 -16.58
C GLN A 46 19.99 14.16 -16.36
N GLU A 47 19.80 13.12 -17.18
CA GLU A 47 18.69 12.18 -17.03
C GLU A 47 18.67 11.49 -15.65
N VAL A 48 19.83 11.19 -15.07
CA VAL A 48 19.93 10.55 -13.75
C VAL A 48 19.64 11.57 -12.65
N GLN A 49 20.11 12.81 -12.82
CA GLN A 49 19.81 13.92 -11.91
C GLN A 49 18.30 14.21 -11.87
N ASP A 50 17.66 14.22 -13.03
CA ASP A 50 16.22 14.45 -13.21
C ASP A 50 15.40 13.31 -12.59
N LYS A 51 15.80 12.05 -12.80
CA LYS A 51 15.16 10.90 -12.13
C LYS A 51 15.24 10.99 -10.61
N TYR A 52 16.38 11.44 -10.09
CA TYR A 52 16.54 11.64 -8.65
C TYR A 52 15.63 12.75 -8.11
N LEU A 53 15.59 13.91 -8.78
CA LEU A 53 14.67 15.00 -8.43
C LEU A 53 13.20 14.58 -8.50
N SER A 54 12.83 13.83 -9.53
CA SER A 54 11.47 13.31 -9.68
C SER A 54 11.10 12.37 -8.53
N SER A 55 12.03 11.51 -8.09
CA SER A 55 11.82 10.66 -6.91
C SER A 55 11.66 11.47 -5.62
N LEU A 56 12.44 12.53 -5.42
CA LEU A 56 12.29 13.43 -4.27
C LEU A 56 10.92 14.13 -4.27
N LEU A 57 10.50 14.65 -5.43
CA LEU A 57 9.16 15.24 -5.62
C LEU A 57 8.05 14.24 -5.31
N CYS A 58 8.14 13.02 -5.86
CA CYS A 58 7.17 11.97 -5.64
C CYS A 58 7.04 11.64 -4.14
N ASN A 59 8.16 11.43 -3.46
CA ASN A 59 8.18 11.12 -2.02
C ASN A 59 7.61 12.28 -1.19
N LEU A 60 7.96 13.53 -1.50
CA LEU A 60 7.43 14.71 -0.82
C LEU A 60 5.89 14.77 -0.91
N ILE A 61 5.35 14.60 -2.12
CA ILE A 61 3.91 14.64 -2.36
C ILE A 61 3.22 13.46 -1.66
N TYR A 62 3.82 12.27 -1.73
CA TYR A 62 3.32 11.07 -1.05
C TYR A 62 3.25 11.28 0.46
N ASP A 63 4.34 11.74 1.08
CA ASP A 63 4.43 11.90 2.52
C ASP A 63 3.46 12.94 3.04
N ILE A 64 3.30 14.06 2.34
CA ILE A 64 2.45 15.15 2.80
C ILE A 64 0.97 14.83 2.58
N TYR A 65 0.59 14.45 1.36
CA TYR A 65 -0.82 14.41 0.97
C TYR A 65 -1.40 13.01 0.92
N TYR A 66 -0.61 12.00 0.56
CA TYR A 66 -1.10 10.63 0.48
C TYR A 66 -1.09 9.95 1.85
N SER A 67 0.04 9.94 2.55
CA SER A 67 0.16 9.27 3.86
C SER A 67 -0.22 10.17 5.05
N GLY A 68 -0.22 11.50 4.88
CA GLY A 68 -0.63 12.45 5.91
C GLY A 68 0.44 12.76 6.97
N LEU A 69 1.72 12.62 6.63
CA LEU A 69 2.86 12.69 7.55
C LEU A 69 2.99 14.04 8.30
N LEU A 70 2.59 15.17 7.69
CA LEU A 70 2.59 16.47 8.40
C LEU A 70 1.68 16.48 9.63
N GLY A 71 0.61 15.68 9.64
CA GLY A 71 -0.25 15.49 10.80
C GLY A 71 0.41 14.65 11.90
N LEU A 72 1.32 13.75 11.52
CA LEU A 72 2.04 12.85 12.41
C LEU A 72 3.21 13.51 13.11
N GLU A 73 4.05 14.27 12.41
CA GLU A 73 5.20 14.96 13.03
C GLU A 73 4.74 15.93 14.12
N LYS A 74 3.59 16.60 13.93
CA LYS A 74 2.96 17.43 14.96
C LYS A 74 2.52 16.64 16.20
N LYS A 75 2.13 15.37 16.05
CA LYS A 75 1.75 14.48 17.16
C LYS A 75 2.96 13.82 17.83
N GLN A 76 4.00 13.48 17.06
CA GLN A 76 5.19 12.74 17.53
C GLN A 76 6.29 13.61 18.14
N ALA A 77 6.21 14.94 18.02
CA ALA A 77 7.11 15.89 18.70
C ALA A 77 7.19 15.70 20.24
N VAL A 78 6.34 14.86 20.83
CA VAL A 78 6.26 14.55 22.27
C VAL A 78 7.12 13.34 22.70
N LYS A 79 7.63 12.49 21.80
CA LYS A 79 8.50 11.35 22.16
C LYS A 79 9.62 11.13 21.13
N LYS A 80 10.71 11.89 21.29
CA LYS A 80 11.98 11.60 20.61
C LYS A 80 12.69 10.47 21.34
N ASP A 81 12.58 9.23 20.85
CA ASP A 81 13.64 8.22 21.07
C ASP A 81 13.59 6.99 20.14
N TYR A 82 12.65 6.90 19.19
CA TYR A 82 12.67 5.84 18.18
C TYR A 82 12.98 6.43 16.81
N GLN A 83 14.22 6.25 16.36
CA GLN A 83 14.56 6.37 14.94
C GLN A 83 13.87 5.22 14.21
N ILE A 84 12.68 5.47 13.66
CA ILE A 84 12.01 4.55 12.75
C ILE A 84 12.81 4.55 11.45
N GLY A 85 13.82 3.68 11.39
CA GLY A 85 14.67 3.49 10.23
C GLY A 85 14.07 2.45 9.29
N SER A 86 14.13 2.72 7.99
CA SER A 86 13.67 1.91 6.85
C SER A 86 14.43 0.58 6.63
N LYS A 87 14.92 -0.07 7.70
CA LYS A 87 15.85 -1.20 7.58
C LYS A 87 15.17 -2.57 7.60
N ASN A 88 13.86 -2.67 7.85
CA ASN A 88 13.13 -3.95 7.94
C ASN A 88 13.83 -4.93 8.87
N THR A 89 14.34 -4.44 10.00
CA THR A 89 15.04 -5.27 10.97
C THR A 89 14.05 -5.86 11.99
N ALA A 90 14.38 -7.03 12.57
CA ALA A 90 13.58 -7.62 13.64
C ALA A 90 13.41 -6.70 14.87
N PHE A 91 14.24 -5.66 14.99
CA PHE A 91 14.17 -4.63 16.03
C PHE A 91 13.05 -3.59 15.81
N GLU A 92 12.53 -3.48 14.59
CA GLU A 92 11.42 -2.57 14.28
C GLU A 92 10.05 -3.16 14.67
N ILE A 93 10.00 -4.48 14.90
CA ILE A 93 8.78 -5.19 15.26
C ILE A 93 8.49 -4.97 16.75
N ASP A 94 7.33 -4.40 17.04
CA ASP A 94 6.76 -4.45 18.38
C ASP A 94 6.12 -5.83 18.57
N TRP A 95 6.84 -6.73 19.24
CA TRP A 95 6.41 -8.13 19.36
C TRP A 95 5.14 -8.31 20.19
N GLU A 96 4.87 -7.42 21.14
CA GLU A 96 3.64 -7.46 21.93
C GLU A 96 2.44 -7.10 21.05
N PHE A 97 2.54 -6.02 20.29
CA PHE A 97 1.51 -5.61 19.36
C PHE A 97 1.34 -6.60 18.20
N TYR A 98 2.46 -7.13 17.67
CA TYR A 98 2.44 -8.21 16.69
C TYR A 98 1.66 -9.43 17.21
N GLN A 99 1.90 -9.84 18.46
CA GLN A 99 1.18 -10.98 19.05
C GLN A 99 -0.32 -10.68 19.17
N GLN A 100 -0.70 -9.46 19.54
CA GLN A 100 -2.12 -9.06 19.57
C GLN A 100 -2.78 -9.16 18.18
N LEU A 101 -2.10 -8.72 17.13
CA LEU A 101 -2.57 -8.88 15.75
C LEU A 101 -2.67 -10.37 15.39
N HIS A 102 -1.67 -11.17 15.76
CA HIS A 102 -1.62 -12.60 15.47
C HIS A 102 -2.75 -13.39 16.17
N ASP A 103 -2.98 -13.14 17.46
CA ASP A 103 -4.03 -13.78 18.26
C ASP A 103 -5.44 -13.40 17.77
N ASN A 104 -5.55 -12.28 17.05
CA ASN A 104 -6.80 -11.80 16.45
C ASN A 104 -6.90 -12.12 14.95
N ASN A 105 -5.90 -12.74 14.33
CA ASN A 105 -6.06 -13.29 12.99
C ASN A 105 -6.72 -14.66 13.08
N THR A 106 -7.90 -14.79 12.47
CA THR A 106 -8.68 -16.05 12.51
C THR A 106 -8.40 -16.99 11.34
N GLY A 107 -7.47 -16.64 10.46
CA GLY A 107 -7.03 -17.49 9.36
C GLY A 107 -6.37 -18.77 9.86
N LYS A 108 -6.61 -19.86 9.14
CA LYS A 108 -6.08 -21.20 9.43
C LYS A 108 -4.88 -21.55 8.57
N GLY A 109 -4.67 -20.82 7.47
CA GLY A 109 -3.68 -21.14 6.45
C GLY A 109 -4.30 -21.93 5.31
N THR A 110 -3.54 -22.12 4.25
CA THR A 110 -4.06 -22.72 3.01
C THR A 110 -2.96 -23.42 2.24
N PHE A 111 -3.34 -24.31 1.33
CA PHE A 111 -2.41 -24.92 0.38
C PHE A 111 -2.43 -24.14 -0.93
N ILE A 112 -1.28 -23.61 -1.34
CA ILE A 112 -1.12 -22.86 -2.58
C ILE A 112 -0.76 -23.83 -3.71
N PRO A 113 -1.66 -24.07 -4.70
CA PRO A 113 -1.41 -25.01 -5.79
C PRO A 113 -0.41 -24.46 -6.81
N GLY A 114 0.06 -25.37 -7.68
CA GLY A 114 0.83 -25.01 -8.87
C GLY A 114 2.34 -24.97 -8.68
N HIS A 115 2.88 -25.55 -7.61
CA HIS A 115 4.30 -25.75 -7.44
C HIS A 115 4.73 -27.02 -8.17
N ARG A 116 5.72 -26.95 -9.07
CA ARG A 116 6.21 -28.10 -9.81
C ARG A 116 7.35 -28.78 -9.07
N VAL A 117 7.26 -30.08 -8.85
CA VAL A 117 8.36 -30.87 -8.28
C VAL A 117 9.51 -30.95 -9.29
N LEU A 118 10.66 -30.37 -8.95
CA LEU A 118 11.86 -30.40 -9.80
C LEU A 118 12.71 -31.64 -9.54
N ARG A 119 12.89 -32.00 -8.28
CA ARG A 119 13.69 -33.14 -7.84
C ARG A 119 13.40 -33.49 -6.38
N GLN A 120 13.73 -34.71 -6.02
CA GLN A 120 13.82 -35.16 -4.64
C GLN A 120 15.28 -35.07 -4.19
N GLU A 121 15.50 -34.47 -3.02
CA GLU A 121 16.81 -34.36 -2.39
C GLU A 121 17.15 -35.63 -1.59
N THR A 122 18.43 -35.83 -1.29
CA THR A 122 18.91 -37.02 -0.57
C THR A 122 18.37 -37.16 0.84
N ASP A 123 17.94 -36.07 1.46
CA ASP A 123 17.33 -36.04 2.80
C ASP A 123 15.81 -36.30 2.78
N GLY A 124 15.24 -36.58 1.59
CA GLY A 124 13.81 -36.82 1.40
C GLY A 124 12.98 -35.56 1.20
N SER A 125 13.57 -34.36 1.29
CA SER A 125 12.89 -33.12 0.93
C SER A 125 12.66 -33.03 -0.59
N LEU A 126 11.68 -32.22 -1.00
CA LEU A 126 11.40 -31.94 -2.41
C LEU A 126 11.81 -30.52 -2.74
N ALA A 127 12.54 -30.34 -3.84
CA ALA A 127 12.73 -29.04 -4.45
C ALA A 127 11.55 -28.79 -5.39
N VAL A 128 10.74 -27.78 -5.09
CA VAL A 128 9.57 -27.39 -5.89
C VAL A 128 9.74 -25.98 -6.43
N GLU A 129 9.22 -25.70 -7.61
CA GLU A 129 9.37 -24.41 -8.28
C GLU A 129 8.02 -23.81 -8.65
N ARG A 130 7.89 -22.50 -8.41
CA ARG A 130 6.74 -21.70 -8.83
C ARG A 130 7.23 -20.30 -9.14
N LEU A 131 6.88 -19.78 -10.32
CA LEU A 131 7.22 -18.42 -10.77
C LEU A 131 8.73 -18.11 -10.68
N GLY A 132 9.59 -19.07 -11.03
CA GLY A 132 11.05 -18.89 -11.00
C GLY A 132 11.68 -18.98 -9.60
N VAL A 133 10.88 -19.22 -8.55
CA VAL A 133 11.37 -19.40 -7.17
C VAL A 133 11.37 -20.88 -6.84
N THR A 134 12.53 -21.40 -6.43
CA THR A 134 12.68 -22.78 -5.93
C THR A 134 12.61 -22.80 -4.40
N LEU A 135 11.72 -23.63 -3.86
CA LEU A 135 11.55 -23.88 -2.43
C LEU A 135 11.94 -25.33 -2.12
N HIS A 136 12.60 -25.55 -0.99
CA HIS A 136 12.85 -26.88 -0.45
C HIS A 136 11.79 -27.16 0.63
N ILE A 137 10.94 -28.14 0.39
CA ILE A 137 9.80 -28.47 1.26
C ILE A 137 9.94 -29.87 1.85
N GLN A 138 9.38 -30.05 3.04
CA GLN A 138 9.26 -31.33 3.70
C GLN A 138 7.85 -31.90 3.44
N PRO A 139 7.70 -33.01 2.67
CA PRO A 139 6.39 -33.53 2.28
C PRO A 139 5.44 -33.78 3.45
N SER A 140 5.96 -34.23 4.60
CA SER A 140 5.17 -34.53 5.79
C SER A 140 4.57 -33.32 6.51
N ARG A 141 5.11 -32.12 6.25
CA ARG A 141 4.70 -30.87 6.89
C ARG A 141 4.02 -29.92 5.90
N ASP A 142 4.57 -29.86 4.69
CA ASP A 142 4.31 -28.77 3.75
C ASP A 142 3.36 -29.19 2.62
N LEU A 143 3.01 -30.47 2.52
CA LEU A 143 2.05 -30.97 1.53
C LEU A 143 0.84 -31.58 2.21
N GLU A 144 -0.28 -31.57 1.49
CA GLU A 144 -1.39 -32.43 1.82
C GLU A 144 -0.95 -33.88 1.53
N LEU A 145 -0.86 -34.69 2.58
CA LEU A 145 -0.33 -36.05 2.51
C LEU A 145 -1.13 -36.88 1.49
N ALA A 146 -0.47 -37.24 0.38
CA ALA A 146 -0.98 -38.15 -0.63
C ALA A 146 -0.11 -39.43 -0.66
N ASP A 147 -0.76 -40.57 -0.89
CA ASP A 147 -0.10 -41.85 -1.14
C ASP A 147 -0.49 -42.35 -2.55
N PRO A 148 0.44 -42.47 -3.51
CA PRO A 148 1.90 -42.27 -3.40
C PRO A 148 2.33 -40.79 -3.30
N LEU A 149 3.56 -40.58 -2.82
CA LEU A 149 4.21 -39.26 -2.80
C LEU A 149 4.35 -38.69 -4.23
N PRO A 150 4.34 -37.35 -4.39
CA PRO A 150 4.48 -36.70 -5.69
C PRO A 150 5.80 -37.06 -6.39
N ALA A 151 5.71 -37.35 -7.69
CA ALA A 151 6.86 -37.61 -8.54
C ALA A 151 7.45 -36.32 -9.13
N VAL A 152 8.68 -36.41 -9.65
CA VAL A 152 9.30 -35.32 -10.39
C VAL A 152 8.44 -34.96 -11.61
N GLY A 153 8.14 -33.67 -11.76
CA GLY A 153 7.27 -33.13 -12.80
C GLY A 153 5.84 -32.83 -12.33
N ASP A 154 5.39 -33.42 -11.22
CA ASP A 154 4.04 -33.24 -10.69
C ASP A 154 3.80 -31.82 -10.18
N LEU A 155 2.54 -31.40 -10.20
CA LEU A 155 2.09 -30.16 -9.57
C LEU A 155 1.52 -30.47 -8.19
N VAL A 156 2.06 -29.80 -7.18
CA VAL A 156 1.66 -29.95 -5.78
C VAL A 156 1.17 -28.62 -5.21
N ALA A 157 0.40 -28.71 -4.14
CA ALA A 157 -0.01 -27.56 -3.35
C ALA A 157 0.81 -27.50 -2.06
N VAL A 158 1.43 -26.36 -1.81
CA VAL A 158 2.36 -26.16 -0.68
C VAL A 158 1.67 -25.36 0.41
N TRP A 159 1.81 -25.81 1.66
CA TRP A 159 1.25 -25.15 2.83
C TRP A 159 1.76 -23.72 2.97
N CYS A 160 0.83 -22.80 3.19
CA CYS A 160 1.07 -21.40 3.48
C CYS A 160 0.39 -21.05 4.81
N PRO A 161 1.12 -20.48 5.78
CA PRO A 161 0.52 -20.05 7.04
C PRO A 161 -0.50 -18.93 6.83
N SER A 162 -1.37 -18.71 7.80
CA SER A 162 -2.35 -17.61 7.77
C SER A 162 -1.74 -16.22 7.96
N SER A 163 -0.43 -16.12 8.19
CA SER A 163 0.26 -14.83 8.28
C SER A 163 1.72 -14.87 7.87
N THR A 164 2.21 -13.75 7.35
CA THR A 164 3.63 -13.46 7.08
C THR A 164 4.00 -12.07 7.62
N ILE A 165 5.31 -11.78 7.65
CA ILE A 165 5.83 -10.44 7.92
C ILE A 165 6.39 -9.89 6.60
N GLU A 166 5.91 -8.72 6.19
CA GLU A 166 6.30 -8.09 4.93
C GLU A 166 6.50 -6.59 5.11
N ARG A 167 7.74 -6.11 4.90
CA ARG A 167 8.07 -4.67 4.72
C ARG A 167 7.42 -3.69 5.72
N GLY A 168 7.45 -3.99 7.03
CA GLY A 168 6.81 -3.12 8.03
C GLY A 168 5.39 -3.52 8.46
N PHE A 169 4.85 -4.59 7.87
CA PHE A 169 3.47 -5.03 8.07
C PHE A 169 3.40 -6.47 8.56
N TYR A 170 2.43 -6.72 9.45
CA TYR A 170 1.81 -8.02 9.62
C TYR A 170 0.88 -8.24 8.42
N ASN A 171 1.04 -9.34 7.70
CA ASN A 171 0.17 -9.69 6.58
C ASN A 171 -0.70 -10.90 6.97
N ALA A 172 -2.00 -10.70 7.17
CA ALA A 172 -2.96 -11.79 7.32
C ALA A 172 -3.37 -12.30 5.94
N ILE A 173 -3.27 -13.61 5.74
CA ILE A 173 -3.57 -14.29 4.48
C ILE A 173 -4.87 -15.08 4.63
N GLY A 174 -5.81 -14.86 3.72
CA GLY A 174 -7.10 -15.56 3.72
C GLY A 174 -6.97 -17.05 3.37
N ASP A 175 -7.91 -17.86 3.87
CA ASP A 175 -7.87 -19.33 3.79
C ASP A 175 -8.04 -19.89 2.36
N VAL A 176 -8.38 -19.04 1.38
CA VAL A 176 -8.54 -19.43 -0.04
C VAL A 176 -7.28 -19.13 -0.85
N GLY A 177 -6.30 -18.39 -0.29
CA GLY A 177 -5.06 -17.98 -0.95
C GLY A 177 -5.28 -16.95 -2.07
N ILE A 178 -4.29 -16.10 -2.34
CA ILE A 178 -4.35 -15.12 -3.45
C ILE A 178 -3.70 -15.68 -4.71
N TYR A 179 -4.43 -15.55 -5.81
CA TYR A 179 -3.94 -15.85 -7.15
C TYR A 179 -3.51 -14.53 -7.81
N PRO A 180 -2.24 -14.40 -8.24
CA PRO A 180 -1.67 -13.14 -8.74
C PRO A 180 -2.23 -12.68 -10.10
N GLU A 181 -3.03 -13.50 -10.76
CA GLU A 181 -3.43 -13.31 -12.17
C GLU A 181 -4.64 -12.38 -12.37
N SER A 182 -5.04 -11.57 -11.38
CA SER A 182 -6.23 -10.72 -11.53
C SER A 182 -6.11 -9.32 -10.96
N PRO A 183 -6.89 -8.35 -11.48
CA PRO A 183 -6.87 -6.99 -11.01
C PRO A 183 -7.20 -6.95 -9.52
N SER A 184 -6.20 -6.55 -8.74
CA SER A 184 -6.34 -6.38 -7.30
C SER A 184 -6.87 -5.00 -6.99
N VAL A 185 -7.71 -4.93 -5.97
CA VAL A 185 -8.23 -3.70 -5.37
C VAL A 185 -7.70 -3.60 -3.96
N PHE A 186 -7.39 -2.37 -3.56
CA PHE A 186 -6.91 -2.02 -2.24
C PHE A 186 -8.01 -1.25 -1.51
N VAL A 187 -8.35 -1.67 -0.29
CA VAL A 187 -9.07 -0.82 0.66
C VAL A 187 -8.07 -0.36 1.71
N TYR A 188 -7.91 0.95 1.86
CA TYR A 188 -7.02 1.56 2.85
C TYR A 188 -7.78 1.92 4.12
N PHE A 189 -7.11 1.72 5.25
CA PHE A 189 -7.66 1.91 6.59
C PHE A 189 -6.83 2.96 7.34
N ASN A 190 -7.52 3.97 7.86
CA ASN A 190 -6.99 4.96 8.80
C ASN A 190 -7.71 4.80 10.15
N PHE A 191 -7.04 4.12 11.07
CA PHE A 191 -7.57 3.51 12.28
C PHE A 191 -6.46 3.52 13.34
N SER A 192 -6.82 3.43 14.62
CA SER A 192 -5.84 3.35 15.70
C SER A 192 -5.22 1.94 15.80
N PRO A 193 -4.10 1.76 16.53
CA PRO A 193 -3.56 0.43 16.83
C PRO A 193 -4.61 -0.52 17.45
N GLU A 194 -5.43 -0.02 18.37
CA GLU A 194 -6.51 -0.79 19.02
C GLU A 194 -7.62 -1.14 18.02
N GLY A 195 -7.94 -0.19 17.13
CA GLY A 195 -8.80 -0.43 15.98
C GLY A 195 -8.26 -1.55 15.11
N ALA A 196 -6.95 -1.65 14.96
CA ALA A 196 -6.35 -2.63 14.08
C ALA A 196 -6.46 -4.06 14.57
N VAL A 197 -6.28 -4.26 15.88
CA VAL A 197 -6.54 -5.56 16.52
C VAL A 197 -8.00 -5.96 16.37
N THR A 198 -8.93 -5.02 16.59
CA THR A 198 -10.38 -5.29 16.47
C THR A 198 -10.79 -5.62 15.04
N VAL A 199 -10.35 -4.81 14.08
CA VAL A 199 -10.63 -5.01 12.65
C VAL A 199 -9.99 -6.31 12.16
N MET A 200 -8.77 -6.66 12.58
CA MET A 200 -8.11 -7.92 12.22
C MET A 200 -9.01 -9.12 12.51
N LYS A 201 -9.58 -9.18 13.72
CA LYS A 201 -10.50 -10.25 14.12
C LYS A 201 -11.75 -10.31 13.27
N ASN A 202 -12.48 -9.21 13.20
CA ASN A 202 -13.80 -9.21 12.59
C ASN A 202 -13.70 -9.36 11.06
N LEU A 203 -12.69 -8.73 10.44
CA LEU A 203 -12.45 -8.81 9.01
C LEU A 203 -12.00 -10.21 8.59
N THR A 204 -10.98 -10.79 9.24
CA THR A 204 -10.52 -12.15 8.88
C THR A 204 -11.61 -13.18 9.12
N THR A 205 -12.41 -13.03 10.19
CA THR A 205 -13.54 -13.93 10.47
C THR A 205 -14.57 -13.87 9.34
N GLY A 206 -15.03 -12.67 8.99
CA GLY A 206 -16.06 -12.48 7.98
C GLY A 206 -15.62 -12.90 6.57
N LEU A 207 -14.40 -12.53 6.17
CA LEU A 207 -13.88 -12.84 4.84
C LEU A 207 -13.55 -14.33 4.66
N ASN A 208 -12.99 -15.00 5.68
CA ASN A 208 -12.75 -16.44 5.63
C ASN A 208 -14.07 -17.23 5.62
N ALA A 209 -15.07 -16.82 6.41
CA ALA A 209 -16.40 -17.42 6.38
C ALA A 209 -17.07 -17.28 5.01
N ALA A 210 -16.88 -16.13 4.34
CA ALA A 210 -17.35 -15.86 3.00
C ALA A 210 -16.49 -16.53 1.89
N LYS A 211 -15.41 -17.24 2.25
CA LYS A 211 -14.46 -17.87 1.31
C LYS A 211 -13.88 -16.87 0.31
N VAL A 212 -13.61 -15.66 0.76
CA VAL A 212 -12.99 -14.62 -0.04
C VAL A 212 -11.47 -14.74 0.04
N SER A 213 -10.82 -14.64 -1.11
CA SER A 213 -9.36 -14.51 -1.20
C SER A 213 -8.94 -13.09 -0.88
N PHE A 214 -8.06 -12.91 0.11
CA PHE A 214 -7.56 -11.60 0.53
C PHE A 214 -6.18 -11.67 1.21
N ASN A 215 -5.52 -10.52 1.25
CA ASN A 215 -4.38 -10.23 2.13
C ASN A 215 -4.71 -8.96 2.90
N PHE A 216 -4.57 -8.97 4.21
CA PHE A 216 -4.80 -7.79 5.03
C PHE A 216 -3.50 -7.40 5.74
N LEU A 217 -2.92 -6.30 5.29
CA LEU A 217 -1.65 -5.78 5.76
C LEU A 217 -1.89 -4.67 6.76
N VAL A 218 -1.28 -4.78 7.92
CA VAL A 218 -1.43 -3.85 9.03
C VAL A 218 -0.06 -3.59 9.63
N SER A 219 0.29 -2.32 9.91
CA SER A 219 1.64 -2.06 10.44
C SER A 219 1.84 -2.80 11.77
N TYR A 220 2.95 -3.52 11.89
CA TYR A 220 3.25 -4.33 13.08
C TYR A 220 3.79 -3.49 14.25
N ASN A 221 3.93 -2.18 14.08
CA ASN A 221 4.46 -1.29 15.09
C ASN A 221 3.45 -0.14 15.35
N PRO A 222 2.95 0.02 16.58
CA PRO A 222 1.94 1.03 16.92
C PRO A 222 2.42 2.47 16.65
N TYR A 223 3.73 2.74 16.61
CA TYR A 223 4.28 4.06 16.30
C TYR A 223 4.09 4.49 14.84
N ASN A 224 3.84 3.55 13.94
CA ASN A 224 3.61 3.83 12.52
C ASN A 224 2.15 4.23 12.22
N TYR A 225 1.28 4.23 13.22
CA TYR A 225 -0.13 4.58 13.06
C TYR A 225 -0.37 6.09 13.07
N GLY A 226 -1.51 6.47 12.48
CA GLY A 226 -1.92 7.86 12.25
C GLY A 226 -1.57 8.36 10.85
N ARG A 227 -0.97 7.49 10.02
CA ARG A 227 -0.95 7.63 8.56
C ARG A 227 -2.32 7.28 8.00
N TYR A 228 -2.70 7.86 6.87
CA TYR A 228 -3.97 7.56 6.21
C TYR A 228 -4.00 6.13 5.61
N ASP A 229 -2.82 5.53 5.41
CA ASP A 229 -2.59 4.19 4.87
C ASP A 229 -2.00 3.22 5.90
N SER A 230 -2.40 3.34 7.18
CA SER A 230 -1.87 2.52 8.30
C SER A 230 -2.11 1.00 8.13
N GLY A 231 -3.05 0.63 7.27
CA GLY A 231 -3.30 -0.75 6.85
C GLY A 231 -4.09 -0.79 5.56
N PHE A 232 -4.04 -1.92 4.86
CA PHE A 232 -4.74 -2.12 3.60
C PHE A 232 -5.13 -3.56 3.35
N LEU A 233 -6.32 -3.75 2.79
CA LEU A 233 -6.88 -5.03 2.35
C LEU A 233 -6.74 -5.14 0.84
N ILE A 234 -6.10 -6.22 0.37
CA ILE A 234 -5.95 -6.57 -1.03
C ILE A 234 -6.91 -7.71 -1.35
N PHE A 235 -7.69 -7.57 -2.42
CA PHE A 235 -8.62 -8.60 -2.88
C PHE A 235 -8.88 -8.46 -4.38
N ARG A 236 -9.48 -9.49 -4.99
CA ARG A 236 -9.90 -9.45 -6.39
C ARG A 236 -11.07 -8.49 -6.59
N ARG A 237 -11.03 -7.65 -7.64
CA ARG A 237 -12.11 -6.72 -7.99
C ARG A 237 -13.51 -7.34 -7.96
N ASP A 238 -13.67 -8.55 -8.49
CA ASP A 238 -14.96 -9.26 -8.59
C ASP A 238 -15.60 -9.54 -7.21
N ASN A 239 -14.80 -9.59 -6.14
CA ASN A 239 -15.28 -9.85 -4.79
C ASN A 239 -15.78 -8.58 -4.08
N TYR A 240 -15.77 -7.41 -4.73
CA TYR A 240 -16.07 -6.15 -4.07
C TYR A 240 -17.43 -6.14 -3.34
N ASN A 241 -18.48 -6.72 -3.92
CA ASN A 241 -19.79 -6.76 -3.27
C ASN A 241 -19.78 -7.55 -1.95
N LEU A 242 -19.07 -8.68 -1.90
CA LEU A 242 -18.90 -9.47 -0.67
C LEU A 242 -18.02 -8.72 0.34
N ILE A 243 -16.94 -8.11 -0.13
CA ILE A 243 -16.02 -7.31 0.69
C ILE A 243 -16.78 -6.14 1.33
N ARG A 244 -17.61 -5.43 0.55
CA ARG A 244 -18.43 -4.31 1.04
C ARG A 244 -19.36 -4.75 2.16
N GLN A 245 -20.02 -5.91 2.03
CA GLN A 245 -20.92 -6.43 3.07
C GLN A 245 -20.17 -6.72 4.38
N VAL A 246 -18.99 -7.34 4.30
CA VAL A 246 -18.17 -7.61 5.48
C VAL A 246 -17.64 -6.30 6.08
N LEU A 247 -17.13 -5.39 5.24
CA LEU A 247 -16.66 -4.07 5.68
C LEU A 247 -17.76 -3.25 6.36
N GLN A 248 -19.01 -3.32 5.86
CA GLN A 248 -20.14 -2.65 6.49
C GLN A 248 -20.34 -3.11 7.94
N ALA A 249 -20.33 -4.43 8.17
CA ALA A 249 -20.47 -4.99 9.50
C ALA A 249 -19.29 -4.59 10.40
N VAL A 250 -18.05 -4.79 9.92
CA VAL A 250 -16.81 -4.46 10.65
C VAL A 250 -16.76 -2.98 11.02
N TYR A 251 -17.07 -2.09 10.08
CA TYR A 251 -17.03 -0.66 10.29
C TYR A 251 -18.07 -0.21 11.31
N SER A 252 -19.29 -0.75 11.24
CA SER A 252 -20.37 -0.39 12.18
C SER A 252 -20.01 -0.73 13.64
N GLU A 253 -19.28 -1.82 13.85
CA GLU A 253 -18.81 -2.23 15.19
C GLU A 253 -17.54 -1.50 15.66
N SER A 254 -16.71 -1.02 14.72
CA SER A 254 -15.38 -0.48 15.00
C SER A 254 -15.24 1.01 14.72
N GLN A 255 -16.31 1.70 14.34
CA GLN A 255 -16.32 3.10 13.91
C GLN A 255 -15.53 4.05 14.84
N PRO A 256 -15.62 3.95 16.19
CA PRO A 256 -14.89 4.86 17.08
C PRO A 256 -13.36 4.77 16.95
N ASN A 257 -12.84 3.68 16.38
CA ASN A 257 -11.40 3.49 16.20
C ASN A 257 -10.89 4.04 14.87
N PHE A 258 -11.78 4.48 13.97
CA PHE A 258 -11.40 5.09 12.70
C PHE A 258 -11.17 6.59 12.85
N GLN A 259 -10.14 7.08 12.18
CA GLN A 259 -9.99 8.52 11.92
C GLN A 259 -10.85 8.90 10.70
N THR A 260 -10.93 10.18 10.34
CA THR A 260 -11.81 10.61 9.23
C THR A 260 -11.09 10.71 7.89
N GLN A 261 -9.80 11.01 7.90
CA GLN A 261 -9.01 11.28 6.69
C GLN A 261 -8.71 10.00 5.91
N VAL A 262 -8.58 10.13 4.59
CA VAL A 262 -8.23 9.05 3.66
C VAL A 262 -7.09 9.48 2.73
N PRO A 263 -6.30 8.54 2.17
CA PRO A 263 -5.21 8.88 1.26
C PRO A 263 -5.69 9.64 0.01
N LEU A 264 -4.87 10.57 -0.48
CA LEU A 264 -5.11 11.27 -1.74
C LEU A 264 -5.31 10.28 -2.91
N PHE A 265 -6.09 10.67 -3.92
CA PHE A 265 -6.39 9.87 -5.13
C PHE A 265 -7.23 8.61 -4.91
N THR A 266 -7.73 8.37 -3.70
CA THR A 266 -8.60 7.22 -3.39
C THR A 266 -10.08 7.62 -3.40
N LYS A 267 -10.97 6.64 -3.58
CA LYS A 267 -12.41 6.81 -3.37
C LYS A 267 -12.74 6.61 -1.90
N ALA A 268 -13.32 7.60 -1.24
CA ALA A 268 -13.83 7.42 0.12
C ALA A 268 -14.98 6.40 0.14
N LEU A 269 -14.89 5.41 1.02
CA LEU A 269 -15.94 4.42 1.29
C LEU A 269 -16.70 4.74 2.58
N ALA A 270 -16.00 5.26 3.59
CA ALA A 270 -16.52 5.78 4.85
C ALA A 270 -15.42 6.66 5.48
N PRO A 271 -15.69 7.45 6.53
CA PRO A 271 -14.61 8.16 7.25
C PRO A 271 -13.50 7.18 7.67
N GLY A 272 -12.27 7.43 7.21
CA GLY A 272 -11.10 6.57 7.46
C GLY A 272 -11.01 5.30 6.62
N LEU A 273 -11.94 5.07 5.70
CA LEU A 273 -11.91 3.96 4.75
C LEU A 273 -11.95 4.49 3.32
N SER A 274 -11.04 4.00 2.49
CA SER A 274 -11.02 4.37 1.08
C SER A 274 -10.55 3.22 0.21
N LEU A 275 -10.68 3.38 -1.11
CA LEU A 275 -10.41 2.34 -2.07
C LEU A 275 -9.70 2.87 -3.31
N ALA A 276 -8.85 2.02 -3.88
CA ALA A 276 -8.35 2.19 -5.24
C ALA A 276 -7.96 0.87 -5.90
N GLU A 277 -7.92 0.87 -7.22
CA GLU A 277 -7.40 -0.25 -8.00
C GLU A 277 -5.88 -0.27 -8.01
N SER A 278 -5.29 -1.47 -8.11
CA SER A 278 -3.86 -1.61 -8.39
C SER A 278 -3.53 -0.96 -9.73
N PRO A 279 -2.50 -0.09 -9.81
CA PRO A 279 -2.10 0.52 -11.08
C PRO A 279 -1.71 -0.53 -12.13
N GLN A 280 -2.33 -0.46 -13.31
CA GLN A 280 -1.95 -1.30 -14.46
C GLN A 280 -0.68 -0.83 -15.15
N GLN A 281 -0.47 0.49 -15.22
CA GLN A 281 0.74 1.12 -15.74
C GLN A 281 1.62 1.53 -14.57
N GLN A 282 2.67 0.75 -14.31
CA GLN A 282 3.59 0.98 -13.18
C GLN A 282 4.89 1.63 -13.66
N PHE A 283 5.43 2.56 -12.85
CA PHE A 283 6.74 3.16 -13.11
C PHE A 283 7.89 2.29 -12.57
N ILE A 284 7.61 1.50 -11.53
CA ILE A 284 8.55 0.60 -10.87
C ILE A 284 7.85 -0.73 -10.51
N LEU A 285 8.64 -1.79 -10.31
CA LEU A 285 8.11 -3.07 -9.86
C LEU A 285 7.52 -2.94 -8.44
N PHE A 286 6.31 -3.48 -8.25
CA PHE A 286 5.59 -3.48 -6.97
C PHE A 286 5.20 -2.08 -6.46
N GLU A 287 4.72 -1.23 -7.36
CA GLU A 287 4.23 0.11 -7.05
C GLU A 287 2.81 0.11 -6.43
N ASN A 288 2.58 0.96 -5.43
CA ASN A 288 1.24 1.21 -4.87
C ASN A 288 0.56 2.41 -5.57
N LEU A 289 -0.76 2.57 -5.41
CA LEU A 289 -1.49 3.68 -6.04
C LEU A 289 -0.88 5.04 -5.70
N GLY A 290 -0.58 5.29 -4.42
CA GLY A 290 -0.06 6.58 -3.96
C GLY A 290 1.22 6.96 -4.68
N MET A 291 2.20 6.05 -4.73
CA MET A 291 3.45 6.27 -5.46
C MET A 291 3.17 6.53 -6.93
N ASN A 292 2.32 5.72 -7.55
CA ASN A 292 2.00 5.87 -8.97
C ASN A 292 1.42 7.26 -9.29
N ARG A 293 0.37 7.68 -8.57
CA ARG A 293 -0.29 8.97 -8.84
C ARG A 293 0.58 10.16 -8.43
N CYS A 294 1.36 10.05 -7.34
CA CYS A 294 2.32 11.07 -6.96
C CYS A 294 3.46 11.20 -7.98
N GLN A 295 3.88 10.09 -8.61
CA GLN A 295 4.91 10.07 -9.63
C GLN A 295 4.46 10.79 -10.91
N ILE A 296 3.18 10.68 -11.28
CA ILE A 296 2.57 11.45 -12.38
C ILE A 296 2.68 12.95 -12.10
N VAL A 297 2.28 13.38 -10.90
CA VAL A 297 2.37 14.78 -10.49
C VAL A 297 3.83 15.25 -10.44
N ALA A 298 4.73 14.43 -9.91
CA ALA A 298 6.16 14.75 -9.83
C ALA A 298 6.79 14.96 -11.21
N ASN A 299 6.45 14.10 -12.18
CA ASN A 299 6.92 14.23 -13.56
C ASN A 299 6.39 15.51 -14.21
N ALA A 300 5.12 15.85 -14.00
CA ALA A 300 4.53 17.09 -14.49
C ALA A 300 5.21 18.35 -13.91
N LEU A 301 5.51 18.36 -12.61
CA LEU A 301 6.23 19.47 -11.97
C LEU A 301 7.67 19.60 -12.48
N LEU A 302 8.34 18.48 -12.72
CA LEU A 302 9.69 18.47 -13.26
C LEU A 302 9.72 18.95 -14.73
N GLU A 303 8.74 18.55 -15.54
CA GLU A 303 8.63 19.01 -16.92
C GLU A 303 8.34 20.52 -17.00
N ALA A 304 7.46 21.03 -16.14
CA ALA A 304 7.21 22.47 -16.02
C ALA A 304 8.51 23.24 -15.72
N HIS A 305 9.33 22.70 -14.81
CA HIS A 305 10.64 23.26 -14.49
C HIS A 305 11.62 23.21 -15.67
N GLN A 306 11.74 22.07 -16.36
CA GLN A 306 12.62 21.91 -17.52
C GLN A 306 12.25 22.85 -18.68
N ASN A 307 10.96 23.11 -18.87
CA ASN A 307 10.45 24.02 -19.89
C ASN A 307 10.48 25.50 -19.47
N GLY A 308 10.87 25.81 -18.23
CA GLY A 308 11.09 27.18 -17.74
C GLY A 308 9.83 27.96 -17.37
N ASP A 309 8.65 27.33 -17.34
CA ASP A 309 7.39 27.93 -16.89
C ASP A 309 6.85 27.19 -15.67
N GLU A 310 7.19 27.72 -14.49
CA GLU A 310 6.80 27.18 -13.20
C GLU A 310 5.62 27.94 -12.57
N SER A 311 4.87 28.71 -13.36
CA SER A 311 3.64 29.35 -12.85
C SER A 311 2.65 28.28 -12.36
N PRO A 312 1.84 28.55 -11.31
CA PRO A 312 0.84 27.60 -10.83
C PRO A 312 -0.10 27.12 -11.93
N GLU A 313 -0.48 28.00 -12.86
CA GLU A 313 -1.34 27.69 -13.99
C GLU A 313 -0.65 26.74 -14.99
N ALA A 314 0.61 26.99 -15.33
CA ALA A 314 1.37 26.11 -16.22
C ALA A 314 1.59 24.73 -15.59
N ARG A 315 2.00 24.67 -14.32
CA ARG A 315 2.16 23.42 -13.58
C ARG A 315 0.88 22.61 -13.52
N MET A 316 -0.26 23.26 -13.25
CA MET A 316 -1.56 22.58 -13.25
C MET A 316 -1.91 22.03 -14.64
N LYS A 317 -1.59 22.77 -15.71
CA LYS A 317 -1.76 22.28 -17.08
C LYS A 317 -0.90 21.04 -17.36
N TYR A 318 0.37 21.03 -16.95
CA TYR A 318 1.22 19.84 -17.08
C TYR A 318 0.67 18.66 -16.28
N ILE A 319 0.17 18.88 -15.06
CA ILE A 319 -0.43 17.81 -14.26
C ILE A 319 -1.61 17.18 -15.02
N ILE A 320 -2.54 17.99 -15.51
CA ILE A 320 -3.69 17.50 -16.29
C ILE A 320 -3.22 16.72 -17.52
N GLN A 321 -2.25 17.26 -18.27
CA GLN A 321 -1.71 16.59 -19.46
C GLN A 321 -1.07 15.23 -19.15
N HIS A 322 -0.33 15.10 -18.05
CA HIS A 322 0.29 13.82 -17.66
C HIS A 322 -0.76 12.77 -17.29
N PHE A 323 -1.84 13.16 -16.58
CA PHE A 323 -2.96 12.26 -16.30
C PHE A 323 -3.69 11.83 -17.59
N GLU A 324 -3.94 12.78 -18.50
CA GLU A 324 -4.56 12.52 -19.81
C GLU A 324 -3.72 11.56 -20.67
N GLN A 325 -2.40 11.75 -20.70
CA GLN A 325 -1.47 10.88 -21.45
C GLN A 325 -1.51 9.43 -20.96
N MET A 326 -1.74 9.22 -19.66
CA MET A 326 -1.93 7.90 -19.07
C MET A 326 -3.36 7.37 -19.17
N GLY A 327 -4.30 8.17 -19.71
CA GLY A 327 -5.72 7.82 -19.80
C GLY A 327 -6.42 7.77 -18.44
N ILE A 328 -5.88 8.41 -17.42
CA ILE A 328 -6.43 8.42 -16.06
C ILE A 328 -7.35 9.64 -15.92
N ASP A 329 -8.61 9.37 -15.57
CA ASP A 329 -9.58 10.41 -15.24
C ASP A 329 -9.27 11.05 -13.89
N LEU A 330 -8.98 12.36 -13.88
CA LEU A 330 -8.72 13.13 -12.66
C LEU A 330 -9.93 13.23 -11.73
N GLU A 331 -11.15 13.04 -12.21
CA GLU A 331 -12.32 12.96 -11.33
C GLU A 331 -12.42 11.60 -10.62
N ARG A 332 -11.76 10.58 -11.19
CA ARG A 332 -11.79 9.19 -10.70
C ARG A 332 -10.40 8.55 -10.71
N PRO A 333 -9.39 9.16 -10.04
CA PRO A 333 -8.00 8.72 -10.14
C PRO A 333 -7.74 7.36 -9.45
N TYR A 334 -8.69 6.88 -8.66
CA TYR A 334 -8.68 5.57 -8.01
C TYR A 334 -8.98 4.42 -8.97
N LEU A 335 -9.42 4.70 -10.20
CA LEU A 335 -9.67 3.72 -11.25
C LEU A 335 -8.49 3.62 -12.20
N ASN A 336 -8.34 2.46 -12.83
CA ASN A 336 -7.51 2.33 -14.03
C ASN A 336 -8.26 2.86 -15.27
N PRO A 337 -7.53 3.22 -16.35
CA PRO A 337 -8.13 3.62 -17.62
C PRO A 337 -9.16 2.61 -18.12
N GLY A 338 -10.38 3.06 -18.39
CA GLY A 338 -11.48 2.22 -18.89
C GLY A 338 -12.12 1.29 -17.85
N SER A 339 -11.73 1.35 -16.57
CA SER A 339 -12.40 0.56 -15.52
C SER A 339 -13.77 1.14 -15.18
N GLU A 340 -14.75 0.26 -14.98
CA GLU A 340 -16.08 0.63 -14.51
C GLU A 340 -16.05 0.90 -12.99
N ASP A 341 -16.69 1.99 -12.57
CA ASP A 341 -16.84 2.32 -11.15
C ASP A 341 -17.96 1.51 -10.49
N ILE A 342 -17.62 0.30 -10.04
CA ILE A 342 -18.54 -0.58 -9.28
C ILE A 342 -18.51 -0.30 -7.76
N TYR A 343 -17.73 0.68 -7.32
CA TYR A 343 -17.35 0.83 -5.91
C TYR A 343 -18.36 1.67 -5.13
N THR A 344 -19.43 1.06 -4.65
CA THR A 344 -20.46 1.73 -3.84
C THR A 344 -19.98 1.93 -2.38
N PRO A 345 -19.92 3.17 -1.84
CA PRO A 345 -19.54 3.44 -0.46
C PRO A 345 -20.38 2.68 0.59
N LEU A 346 -19.90 2.64 1.84
CA LEU A 346 -20.63 2.04 2.96
C LEU A 346 -21.83 2.90 3.36
N ASP A 347 -22.88 2.25 3.87
CA ASP A 347 -24.06 2.88 4.43
C ASP A 347 -23.75 3.33 5.87
N VAL A 348 -23.14 4.50 6.01
CA VAL A 348 -22.87 5.11 7.32
C VAL A 348 -24.06 5.94 7.77
N THR A 349 -24.83 5.42 8.72
CA THR A 349 -25.80 6.26 9.46
C THR A 349 -25.01 7.22 10.33
N ASN A 350 -24.97 8.50 9.97
CA ASN A 350 -24.51 9.52 10.90
C ASN A 350 -25.37 9.40 12.16
N GLY A 351 -24.76 9.00 13.26
CA GLY A 351 -25.36 9.06 14.59
C GLY A 351 -25.57 10.52 14.96
N VAL A 352 -26.54 11.17 14.33
CA VAL A 352 -27.12 12.40 14.84
C VAL A 352 -28.11 11.97 15.91
N THR A 353 -27.61 11.75 17.12
CA THR A 353 -28.45 12.00 18.29
C THR A 353 -28.72 13.50 18.32
N VAL A 354 -29.81 13.90 17.68
CA VAL A 354 -30.52 15.13 18.06
C VAL A 354 -31.08 14.85 19.44
N ASN A 355 -30.53 15.50 20.45
CA ASN A 355 -31.25 16.00 21.62
C ASN A 355 -30.44 17.12 22.25
#